data_AF-A0A6A0IK73-F1
#
_entry.id   AF-A0A6A0IK73-F1
#
_cell.length_a   1.000
_cell.length_b   1.000
_cell.length_c   1.000
_cell.angle_alpha   90.00
_cell.angle_beta   90.00
_cell.angle_gamma   90.00
#
_symmetry.space_group_name_H-M   'P 1'
#
loop_
_entity.id
_entity.type
_entity.pdbx_description
1 polymer ?
#
loop_
_entity_poly.entity_id
_entity_poly.type
_entity_poly.pdbx_seq_one_letter_code
_entity_poly.pdbx_strand_id
1 'polypeptide(L)'
;MDRPRAVPRRQRRPRPRAARRGGPLARRGRGRGAPVLPAGDEGERRRPRLRRGGPPPPAGLPRTRQRPAAREPRAELPGAPLLGGRGLPRPDPGGRRLQLPDRAPLRGGLARERPGRVAPAVGRPEAVPVRHLPLHRPGQPGDDRGDPASRARGGRVIAPPRPAEGAVSWNVDTSCNYRCTYCTQRFKDDRARWSRDTERFLAAFSRLPGRWEVKISGGEPFVHPTLDEIVAGLAGLGFRVSVVTNFSATAERIARFVGAARGRVGVFSASLHPEYVPDVGPFLDKALATRRLLDEARDPSLPPPGFAVTCVATRDVLPRLPGLAARFADAGVTFKVQPEKQDSRVVDYSPAERDLLVSLGGHNLTGEIDHRYRGRPCWAGARYFVLDDRGEAFRCYPARRARTDRLGNLLSPAFRLLGDGSPLPCRYESCHCSVPISRGMMSRSAEETSPAPPGDRETAPAAGPSVGPRRPRMGADQLTAIRPPLQELLAAIANRAPRANDLCLTFSVQNHGSAWVQVTHDTVNFAFPHSSPPLSFLRRHFVPSLPGEGLLAFESGQYATLSHRSSSTEELAVFVDRLLDAVHDLPPDYRLDVEFVHL
;
A
#
# COMPACT_ATOMS: atom_id res chain seq x y z
N MET A 1 -63.12 -44.21 28.54
CA MET A 1 -62.46 -44.72 29.77
C MET A 1 -61.68 -43.58 30.39
N ASP A 2 -62.31 -42.93 31.36
CA ASP A 2 -61.79 -42.47 32.65
C ASP A 2 -60.60 -41.49 32.78
N ARG A 3 -60.94 -40.28 33.25
CA ARG A 3 -60.21 -39.51 34.28
C ARG A 3 -60.58 -40.08 35.69
N PRO A 4 -60.19 -39.52 36.87
CA PRO A 4 -59.24 -38.42 37.21
C PRO A 4 -58.31 -38.66 38.45
N ARG A 5 -57.46 -37.65 38.76
CA ARG A 5 -57.01 -37.14 40.10
C ARG A 5 -56.60 -38.10 41.25
N ALA A 6 -55.46 -37.78 41.91
CA ALA A 6 -55.34 -37.81 43.38
C ALA A 6 -54.26 -36.86 43.95
N VAL A 7 -54.47 -36.35 45.18
CA VAL A 7 -53.51 -35.60 46.02
C VAL A 7 -53.65 -36.06 47.48
N PRO A 8 -52.55 -36.46 48.15
CA PRO A 8 -52.34 -36.22 49.60
C PRO A 8 -50.86 -35.86 49.93
N ARG A 9 -50.41 -35.36 51.09
CA ARG A 9 -51.02 -34.75 52.31
C ARG A 9 -49.94 -33.84 52.98
N ARG A 10 -50.17 -33.31 54.20
CA ARG A 10 -49.20 -32.51 55.01
C ARG A 10 -48.67 -33.29 56.23
N GLN A 11 -47.47 -32.95 56.73
CA GLN A 11 -47.08 -32.97 58.17
C GLN A 11 -46.12 -31.79 58.43
N ARG A 12 -46.48 -30.75 59.22
CA ARG A 12 -46.41 -30.52 60.70
C ARG A 12 -45.05 -29.98 61.20
N ARG A 13 -45.11 -28.95 62.07
CA ARG A 13 -43.98 -28.23 62.73
C ARG A 13 -43.68 -28.83 64.13
N PRO A 14 -42.63 -28.38 64.85
CA PRO A 14 -42.80 -27.24 65.79
C PRO A 14 -41.66 -26.18 65.78
N ARG A 15 -41.85 -25.07 66.53
CA ARG A 15 -40.86 -24.02 66.88
C ARG A 15 -40.32 -24.25 68.32
N PRO A 16 -39.33 -23.49 68.84
CA PRO A 16 -39.68 -22.26 69.60
C PRO A 16 -38.70 -21.06 69.54
N ARG A 17 -39.27 -19.85 69.83
CA ARG A 17 -38.75 -18.63 70.53
C ARG A 17 -37.33 -18.07 70.24
N ALA A 18 -37.02 -16.77 69.99
CA ALA A 18 -37.64 -15.43 70.08
C ALA A 18 -37.31 -14.53 71.31
N ALA A 19 -36.52 -13.46 71.08
CA ALA A 19 -36.52 -12.13 71.74
C ALA A 19 -35.84 -11.12 70.77
N ARG A 20 -36.32 -9.90 70.39
CA ARG A 20 -36.83 -8.69 71.10
C ARG A 20 -35.74 -7.97 71.91
N ARG A 21 -35.49 -6.65 71.86
CA ARG A 21 -36.02 -5.42 71.17
C ARG A 21 -34.79 -4.53 70.78
N GLY A 22 -34.83 -3.39 70.08
CA GLY A 22 -35.89 -2.56 69.46
C GLY A 22 -35.28 -1.30 68.78
N GLY A 23 -36.10 -0.52 68.05
CA GLY A 23 -35.73 0.82 67.51
C GLY A 23 -36.10 1.98 68.47
N PRO A 24 -36.29 3.26 68.02
CA PRO A 24 -36.65 3.67 66.66
C PRO A 24 -36.05 4.99 66.08
N LEU A 25 -36.42 5.19 64.81
CA LEU A 25 -36.50 6.41 63.96
C LEU A 25 -36.64 7.81 64.61
N ALA A 26 -36.10 8.84 63.92
CA ALA A 26 -36.85 10.08 63.58
C ALA A 26 -36.23 10.86 62.38
N ARG A 27 -37.04 11.73 61.73
CA ARG A 27 -36.70 12.62 60.58
C ARG A 27 -37.09 14.07 60.89
N ARG A 28 -36.67 15.02 60.01
CA ARG A 28 -37.03 16.46 59.85
C ARG A 28 -36.07 17.44 60.56
N GLY A 29 -35.74 18.64 60.03
CA GLY A 29 -35.95 19.21 58.69
C GLY A 29 -36.04 20.77 58.68
N ARG A 30 -35.50 21.45 57.64
CA ARG A 30 -35.50 22.93 57.39
C ARG A 30 -34.63 23.74 58.39
N GLY A 31 -34.05 24.91 58.09
CA GLY A 31 -33.83 25.63 56.81
C GLY A 31 -33.55 27.14 57.00
N ARG A 32 -32.79 27.77 56.06
CA ARG A 32 -32.49 29.22 55.87
C ARG A 32 -31.51 29.92 56.84
N GLY A 33 -30.72 30.84 56.28
CA GLY A 33 -30.05 31.95 57.01
C GLY A 33 -28.56 32.15 56.71
N ALA A 34 -28.22 33.03 55.75
CA ALA A 34 -26.94 33.78 55.76
C ALA A 34 -27.14 35.06 56.60
N PRO A 35 -26.09 35.76 57.10
CA PRO A 35 -25.39 36.73 56.24
C PRO A 35 -23.94 37.18 56.66
N VAL A 36 -23.39 38.14 55.88
CA VAL A 36 -22.38 39.18 56.22
C VAL A 36 -20.87 38.82 56.30
N LEU A 37 -20.05 39.70 55.70
CA LEU A 37 -18.58 39.79 55.67
C LEU A 37 -18.04 40.64 56.86
N PRO A 38 -16.71 40.78 57.05
CA PRO A 38 -16.07 42.01 56.56
C PRO A 38 -14.65 41.81 55.97
N ALA A 39 -14.07 42.90 55.48
CA ALA A 39 -12.76 42.96 54.80
C ALA A 39 -11.73 43.83 55.57
N GLY A 40 -10.45 43.70 55.19
CA GLY A 40 -9.31 44.60 55.47
C GLY A 40 -8.04 43.99 54.82
N ASP A 41 -7.30 44.65 53.92
CA ASP A 41 -6.34 45.78 54.08
C ASP A 41 -5.05 45.38 54.86
N GLU A 42 -3.81 45.73 54.47
CA GLU A 42 -3.21 46.50 53.35
C GLU A 42 -1.85 45.86 52.91
N GLY A 43 -1.11 46.42 51.92
CA GLY A 43 0.33 46.14 51.77
C GLY A 43 1.01 46.45 50.42
N GLU A 44 1.42 47.70 50.17
CA GLU A 44 2.19 48.12 48.96
C GLU A 44 3.60 47.49 48.81
N ARG A 45 4.06 47.34 47.55
CA ARG A 45 5.38 47.85 47.07
C ARG A 45 5.44 48.01 45.54
N ARG A 46 6.34 48.88 45.06
CA ARG A 46 6.19 49.62 43.78
C ARG A 46 7.28 49.35 42.72
N ARG A 47 6.83 49.26 41.44
CA ARG A 47 7.48 49.80 40.19
C ARG A 47 8.88 49.24 39.80
N PRO A 48 9.41 49.49 38.56
CA PRO A 48 8.99 50.47 37.53
C PRO A 48 8.73 49.95 36.10
N ARG A 49 8.19 50.86 35.26
CA ARG A 49 8.01 50.71 33.80
C ARG A 49 9.25 51.22 33.05
N LEU A 50 9.58 50.62 31.91
CA LEU A 50 10.51 51.18 30.93
C LEU A 50 9.77 51.70 29.68
N ARG A 51 10.20 52.86 29.16
CA ARG A 51 9.77 53.46 27.89
C ARG A 51 10.95 53.47 26.90
N ARG A 52 10.75 52.96 25.69
CA ARG A 52 11.30 53.44 24.39
C ARG A 52 10.28 53.00 23.32
N GLY A 53 9.97 53.74 22.25
CA GLY A 53 10.56 54.98 21.74
C GLY A 53 11.15 54.73 20.34
N GLY A 54 10.33 54.79 19.29
CA GLY A 54 10.72 54.62 17.89
C GLY A 54 9.68 55.25 16.93
N PRO A 55 10.09 55.87 15.80
CA PRO A 55 9.23 56.76 15.01
C PRO A 55 8.38 56.04 13.93
N PRO A 56 7.31 56.69 13.43
CA PRO A 56 6.47 56.17 12.35
C PRO A 56 7.05 56.44 10.95
N PRO A 57 6.68 55.66 9.92
CA PRO A 57 7.00 55.95 8.52
C PRO A 57 6.17 57.14 7.97
N PRO A 58 6.69 57.90 7.00
CA PRO A 58 6.01 59.09 6.47
C PRO A 58 4.87 58.77 5.49
N ALA A 59 3.91 59.69 5.38
CA ALA A 59 2.83 59.67 4.41
C ALA A 59 2.82 60.95 3.54
N GLY A 60 2.51 60.82 2.26
CA GLY A 60 2.40 61.90 1.26
C GLY A 60 2.66 61.34 -0.15
N LEU A 61 1.64 60.94 -0.94
CA LEU A 61 0.69 61.77 -1.74
C LEU A 61 1.31 62.35 -3.03
N PRO A 62 0.55 62.58 -4.15
CA PRO A 62 -0.86 62.24 -4.42
C PRO A 62 -1.18 61.59 -5.80
N ARG A 63 -2.41 61.06 -5.91
CA ARG A 63 -3.36 61.03 -7.07
C ARG A 63 -2.83 61.11 -8.52
N THR A 64 -3.36 60.22 -9.39
CA THR A 64 -4.42 60.56 -10.38
C THR A 64 -5.11 59.33 -10.98
N ARG A 65 -6.43 59.43 -11.22
CA ARG A 65 -7.16 58.57 -12.18
C ARG A 65 -6.95 59.14 -13.58
N GLN A 66 -6.64 58.32 -14.59
CA GLN A 66 -7.01 58.58 -15.99
C GLN A 66 -6.88 57.34 -16.90
N ARG A 67 -7.99 57.02 -17.57
CA ARG A 67 -8.12 56.46 -18.94
C ARG A 67 -8.93 57.53 -19.71
N PRO A 68 -8.87 57.68 -21.05
CA PRO A 68 -8.88 56.59 -22.05
C PRO A 68 -8.07 56.88 -23.36
N ALA A 69 -8.35 56.09 -24.42
CA ALA A 69 -8.01 56.30 -25.86
C ALA A 69 -6.53 56.09 -26.29
N ALA A 70 -6.18 55.67 -27.53
CA ALA A 70 -6.91 54.99 -28.62
C ALA A 70 -5.94 54.35 -29.67
N ARG A 71 -6.44 53.34 -30.42
CA ARG A 71 -6.12 52.89 -31.82
C ARG A 71 -4.69 52.90 -32.42
N GLU A 72 -4.24 51.69 -32.80
CA GLU A 72 -3.78 51.24 -34.17
C GLU A 72 -2.57 51.93 -34.89
N PRO A 73 -1.89 51.30 -35.90
CA PRO A 73 -2.32 50.20 -36.78
C PRO A 73 -1.31 49.04 -37.05
N ARG A 74 -1.64 48.23 -38.08
CA ARG A 74 -1.06 46.95 -38.54
C ARG A 74 0.35 47.03 -39.18
N ALA A 75 0.98 45.86 -39.32
CA ALA A 75 1.73 45.47 -40.52
C ALA A 75 1.38 44.01 -40.91
N GLU A 76 1.29 43.72 -42.22
CA GLU A 76 0.80 42.45 -42.79
C GLU A 76 1.89 41.62 -43.51
N LEU A 77 1.49 40.40 -43.91
CA LEU A 77 2.20 39.29 -44.55
C LEU A 77 2.94 39.61 -45.88
N PRO A 78 3.76 38.65 -46.38
CA PRO A 78 3.27 37.67 -47.39
C PRO A 78 3.63 36.20 -47.00
N GLY A 79 2.96 35.11 -47.43
CA GLY A 79 2.25 34.79 -48.68
C GLY A 79 3.17 33.90 -49.57
N ALA A 80 2.82 32.77 -50.20
CA ALA A 80 1.60 31.95 -50.37
C ALA A 80 2.07 30.49 -50.77
N PRO A 81 1.33 29.53 -51.39
CA PRO A 81 -0.02 29.55 -51.98
C PRO A 81 -0.98 28.40 -51.57
N LEU A 82 -2.17 28.44 -52.17
CA LEU A 82 -3.37 27.64 -51.90
C LEU A 82 -3.57 26.48 -52.90
N LEU A 83 -4.29 25.43 -52.46
CA LEU A 83 -5.23 24.68 -53.30
C LEU A 83 -6.56 24.46 -52.53
N GLY A 84 -7.68 24.47 -53.24
CA GLY A 84 -9.04 24.58 -52.67
C GLY A 84 -9.56 23.34 -51.93
N GLY A 85 -10.73 23.37 -51.28
CA GLY A 85 -11.77 24.39 -51.30
C GLY A 85 -13.16 23.78 -51.55
N ARG A 86 -13.89 23.43 -50.48
CA ARG A 86 -15.34 23.13 -50.53
C ARG A 86 -16.01 23.68 -49.27
N GLY A 87 -17.04 24.52 -49.47
CA GLY A 87 -17.76 25.20 -48.40
C GLY A 87 -18.96 24.42 -47.84
N LEU A 88 -19.43 24.85 -46.67
CA LEU A 88 -20.63 24.38 -46.00
C LEU A 88 -21.90 24.97 -46.68
N PRO A 89 -22.96 24.17 -46.92
CA PRO A 89 -24.26 24.71 -47.32
C PRO A 89 -25.09 25.15 -46.10
N ARG A 90 -25.85 26.25 -46.27
CA ARG A 90 -26.94 26.66 -45.35
C ARG A 90 -28.20 25.81 -45.60
N PRO A 91 -29.09 25.63 -44.59
CA PRO A 91 -30.34 24.90 -44.77
C PRO A 91 -31.41 25.73 -45.49
N ASP A 92 -32.19 25.04 -46.33
CA ASP A 92 -33.27 25.58 -47.18
C ASP A 92 -34.65 25.46 -46.47
N PRO A 93 -35.62 26.39 -46.67
CA PRO A 93 -36.87 26.39 -45.91
C PRO A 93 -38.05 25.77 -46.70
N GLY A 94 -38.32 24.47 -46.50
CA GLY A 94 -39.47 23.84 -47.17
C GLY A 94 -39.88 22.44 -46.67
N GLY A 95 -40.92 22.36 -45.85
CA GLY A 95 -41.90 21.26 -45.92
C GLY A 95 -41.56 19.90 -45.27
N ARG A 96 -41.74 19.79 -43.94
CA ARG A 96 -42.79 18.98 -43.26
C ARG A 96 -42.41 18.68 -41.80
N ARG A 97 -43.34 18.95 -40.88
CA ARG A 97 -43.17 18.73 -39.43
C ARG A 97 -43.33 17.24 -39.09
N LEU A 98 -42.50 16.76 -38.15
CA LEU A 98 -42.82 15.64 -37.27
C LEU A 98 -42.81 16.19 -35.84
N GLN A 99 -43.98 16.23 -35.20
CA GLN A 99 -44.14 16.74 -33.84
C GLN A 99 -43.77 15.67 -32.81
N LEU A 100 -42.91 16.04 -31.86
CA LEU A 100 -42.81 15.34 -30.58
C LEU A 100 -44.00 15.76 -29.71
N PRO A 101 -44.75 14.82 -29.10
CA PRO A 101 -45.91 15.17 -28.28
C PRO A 101 -45.51 15.59 -26.85
N ASP A 102 -45.96 16.78 -26.46
CA ASP A 102 -45.96 17.24 -25.07
C ASP A 102 -46.78 16.30 -24.17
N ARG A 103 -46.41 16.22 -22.88
CA ARG A 103 -47.22 15.58 -21.83
C ARG A 103 -47.54 16.54 -20.70
N ALA A 104 -48.80 16.97 -20.66
CA ALA A 104 -49.47 17.63 -19.55
C ALA A 104 -50.89 17.01 -19.40
N PRO A 105 -51.69 17.28 -18.34
CA PRO A 105 -52.25 16.21 -17.50
C PRO A 105 -53.79 16.02 -17.63
N LEU A 106 -54.35 15.12 -16.78
CA LEU A 106 -55.75 14.93 -16.29
C LEU A 106 -56.08 13.40 -16.24
N ARG A 107 -56.46 12.74 -15.13
CA ARG A 107 -57.59 12.82 -14.15
C ARG A 107 -58.81 11.93 -14.53
N GLY A 108 -59.05 10.88 -13.71
CA GLY A 108 -60.33 10.15 -13.53
C GLY A 108 -60.55 8.90 -14.42
N GLY A 109 -61.10 7.77 -13.94
CA GLY A 109 -61.42 7.34 -12.56
C GLY A 109 -62.26 6.05 -12.48
N LEU A 110 -62.19 5.34 -11.33
CA LEU A 110 -63.03 4.19 -10.88
C LEU A 110 -62.82 2.85 -11.65
N ALA A 111 -63.04 1.65 -11.09
CA ALA A 111 -63.72 1.26 -9.83
C ALA A 111 -62.92 0.24 -8.97
N ARG A 112 -63.53 -0.26 -7.87
CA ARG A 112 -62.90 -1.03 -6.77
C ARG A 112 -63.31 -2.51 -6.79
N GLU A 113 -62.46 -3.39 -6.25
CA GLU A 113 -62.86 -4.45 -5.30
C GLU A 113 -61.80 -4.60 -4.18
N ARG A 114 -62.13 -5.32 -3.09
CA ARG A 114 -61.40 -5.32 -1.79
C ARG A 114 -60.64 -6.64 -1.57
N PRO A 115 -59.70 -6.70 -0.59
CA PRO A 115 -60.12 -7.28 0.69
C PRO A 115 -59.52 -6.62 1.96
N GLY A 116 -60.16 -6.88 3.11
CA GLY A 116 -59.49 -7.04 4.42
C GLY A 116 -59.07 -5.80 5.22
N ARG A 117 -59.88 -5.40 6.22
CA ARG A 117 -59.44 -4.55 7.35
C ARG A 117 -58.90 -5.40 8.50
N VAL A 118 -57.79 -4.99 9.11
CA VAL A 118 -57.58 -5.01 10.58
C VAL A 118 -56.84 -3.71 10.97
N ALA A 119 -57.16 -3.15 12.13
CA ALA A 119 -56.61 -1.89 12.65
C ALA A 119 -56.03 -2.11 14.09
N PRO A 120 -55.64 -1.08 14.88
CA PRO A 120 -54.22 -0.87 15.20
C PRO A 120 -53.85 -0.97 16.69
N ALA A 121 -52.54 -1.10 16.99
CA ALA A 121 -51.94 -0.84 18.31
C ALA A 121 -50.52 -0.25 18.10
N VAL A 122 -50.25 1.02 18.45
CA VAL A 122 -49.83 1.53 19.79
C VAL A 122 -48.39 1.14 20.16
N GLY A 123 -47.52 2.15 20.35
CA GLY A 123 -46.24 2.02 21.05
C GLY A 123 -45.02 2.59 20.32
N ARG A 124 -44.53 3.77 20.75
CA ARG A 124 -43.13 4.16 20.56
C ARG A 124 -42.27 3.38 21.57
N PRO A 125 -41.10 2.84 21.20
CA PRO A 125 -40.05 2.50 22.15
C PRO A 125 -39.20 3.73 22.48
N GLU A 126 -38.99 3.98 23.77
CA GLU A 126 -38.03 4.99 24.26
C GLU A 126 -36.58 4.54 24.09
N ALA A 127 -35.65 5.48 24.27
CA ALA A 127 -34.22 5.17 24.37
C ALA A 127 -33.93 4.41 25.67
N VAL A 128 -33.34 3.21 25.57
CA VAL A 128 -32.93 2.38 26.72
C VAL A 128 -31.42 2.52 26.94
N PRO A 129 -30.92 2.66 28.20
CA PRO A 129 -29.49 2.88 28.45
C PRO A 129 -28.64 1.63 28.21
N VAL A 130 -27.45 1.81 27.63
CA VAL A 130 -26.46 0.73 27.50
C VAL A 130 -25.86 0.41 28.88
N ARG A 131 -26.30 -0.71 29.49
CA ARG A 131 -25.62 -1.34 30.63
C ARG A 131 -25.54 -2.85 30.46
N HIS A 132 -24.31 -3.37 30.55
CA HIS A 132 -23.92 -4.77 30.75
C HIS A 132 -24.56 -5.84 29.85
N LEU A 133 -23.88 -6.17 28.74
CA LEU A 133 -23.82 -7.55 28.27
C LEU A 133 -22.46 -8.17 28.66
N PRO A 134 -22.41 -9.50 28.90
CA PRO A 134 -21.29 -10.12 29.59
C PRO A 134 -20.03 -10.25 28.73
N LEU A 135 -18.87 -10.11 29.39
CA LEU A 135 -17.59 -10.55 28.85
C LEU A 135 -17.66 -12.08 28.64
N HIS A 136 -17.65 -12.54 27.40
CA HIS A 136 -17.43 -13.95 27.11
C HIS A 136 -16.04 -14.35 27.62
N ARG A 137 -16.01 -15.16 28.68
CA ARG A 137 -14.83 -15.98 28.99
C ARG A 137 -14.51 -16.84 27.76
N PRO A 138 -13.24 -17.07 27.42
CA PRO A 138 -12.89 -18.05 26.41
C PRO A 138 -13.42 -19.42 26.87
N GLY A 139 -14.27 -20.04 26.04
CA GLY A 139 -14.68 -21.42 26.25
C GLY A 139 -13.45 -22.34 26.14
N GLN A 140 -13.42 -23.40 26.96
CA GLN A 140 -12.42 -24.45 26.79
C GLN A 140 -12.57 -25.07 25.40
N PRO A 141 -11.47 -25.46 24.73
CA PRO A 141 -11.54 -26.12 23.44
C PRO A 141 -12.27 -27.46 23.59
N GLY A 142 -13.31 -27.66 22.78
CA GLY A 142 -13.91 -28.98 22.59
C GLY A 142 -12.90 -29.92 21.92
N ASP A 143 -12.95 -31.20 22.30
CA ASP A 143 -12.00 -32.24 21.87
C ASP A 143 -12.26 -32.71 20.43
N ASP A 144 -12.03 -31.83 19.45
CA ASP A 144 -11.96 -32.21 18.03
C ASP A 144 -10.72 -33.08 17.83
N ARG A 145 -10.93 -34.40 17.77
CA ARG A 145 -9.89 -35.40 17.48
C ARG A 145 -9.46 -35.34 16.02
N GLY A 146 -8.72 -34.29 15.68
CA GLY A 146 -8.06 -34.14 14.39
C GLY A 146 -6.99 -35.22 14.17
N ASP A 147 -6.89 -35.66 12.92
CA ASP A 147 -5.97 -36.68 12.40
C ASP A 147 -4.53 -36.56 12.95
N PRO A 148 -3.97 -37.61 13.59
CA PRO A 148 -2.60 -37.63 14.10
C PRO A 148 -1.52 -37.30 13.06
N ALA A 149 -1.76 -37.59 11.77
CA ALA A 149 -0.80 -37.33 10.70
C ALA A 149 -0.51 -35.83 10.49
N SER A 150 -1.42 -34.94 10.93
CA SER A 150 -1.29 -33.49 10.79
C SER A 150 -0.31 -32.83 11.79
N ARG A 151 0.11 -33.52 12.85
CA ARG A 151 0.93 -32.93 13.93
C ARG A 151 2.45 -32.94 13.69
N ALA A 152 2.92 -33.54 12.58
CA ALA A 152 4.33 -33.86 12.37
C ALA A 152 5.15 -32.88 11.48
N ARG A 153 4.61 -31.70 11.11
CA ARG A 153 5.36 -30.66 10.33
C ARG A 153 5.22 -29.25 10.92
N GLY A 154 5.24 -29.14 12.25
CA GLY A 154 5.12 -27.88 12.98
C GLY A 154 6.40 -27.03 12.98
N GLY A 155 6.80 -26.49 11.82
CA GLY A 155 7.91 -25.53 11.74
C GLY A 155 7.67 -24.32 12.67
N ARG A 156 8.62 -24.01 13.55
CA ARG A 156 8.48 -22.96 14.57
C ARG A 156 8.34 -21.60 13.89
N VAL A 157 7.15 -21.00 13.94
CA VAL A 157 6.87 -19.70 13.31
C VAL A 157 7.56 -18.59 14.09
N ILE A 158 8.67 -18.07 13.54
CA ILE A 158 9.45 -16.99 14.15
C ILE A 158 8.74 -15.66 13.91
N ALA A 159 8.53 -14.88 14.97
CA ALA A 159 7.96 -13.54 14.84
C ALA A 159 8.96 -12.59 14.14
N PRO A 160 8.52 -11.77 13.16
CA PRO A 160 9.42 -10.86 12.47
C PRO A 160 9.92 -9.75 13.42
N PRO A 161 11.14 -9.23 13.22
CA PRO A 161 11.68 -8.15 14.04
C PRO A 161 10.78 -6.92 14.00
N ARG A 162 10.81 -6.12 15.06
CA ARG A 162 10.01 -4.88 15.14
C ARG A 162 10.47 -3.91 14.03
N PRO A 163 9.59 -3.51 13.09
CA PRO A 163 9.95 -2.54 12.06
C PRO A 163 10.45 -1.25 12.70
N ALA A 164 11.57 -0.69 12.22
CA ALA A 164 12.10 0.59 12.74
C ALA A 164 11.11 1.75 12.47
N GLU A 165 10.56 1.78 11.25
CA GLU A 165 9.52 2.70 10.79
C GLU A 165 8.15 1.98 10.73
N GLY A 166 7.09 2.64 11.24
CA GLY A 166 5.71 2.17 11.12
C GLY A 166 5.06 2.68 9.83
N ALA A 167 3.93 2.10 9.43
CA ALA A 167 3.22 2.53 8.21
C ALA A 167 1.72 2.76 8.45
N VAL A 168 1.19 3.91 8.03
CA VAL A 168 -0.25 4.19 8.06
C VAL A 168 -0.79 4.21 6.64
N SER A 169 -1.77 3.37 6.32
CA SER A 169 -2.53 3.50 5.07
C SER A 169 -3.73 4.41 5.32
N TRP A 170 -3.60 5.69 4.97
CA TRP A 170 -4.67 6.68 5.17
C TRP A 170 -5.49 6.83 3.89
N ASN A 171 -6.78 6.52 3.97
CA ASN A 171 -7.76 6.92 2.98
C ASN A 171 -8.27 8.31 3.33
N VAL A 172 -7.58 9.34 2.85
CA VAL A 172 -7.81 10.76 3.16
C VAL A 172 -9.11 11.30 2.54
N ASP A 173 -9.61 10.65 1.49
CA ASP A 173 -10.85 11.03 0.81
C ASP A 173 -11.67 9.82 0.28
N THR A 174 -12.93 10.10 -0.04
CA THR A 174 -13.78 9.27 -0.93
C THR A 174 -14.01 9.94 -2.29
N SER A 175 -13.63 11.22 -2.42
CA SER A 175 -13.68 12.03 -3.63
C SER A 175 -12.69 11.54 -4.68
N CYS A 176 -13.13 11.44 -5.93
CA CYS A 176 -12.28 11.06 -7.06
C CYS A 176 -12.78 11.76 -8.32
N ASN A 177 -11.89 12.08 -9.26
CA ASN A 177 -12.27 12.52 -10.60
C ASN A 177 -12.55 11.35 -11.57
N TYR A 178 -12.11 10.13 -11.28
CA TYR A 178 -12.42 8.93 -12.08
C TYR A 178 -13.63 8.14 -11.55
N ARG A 179 -14.26 7.35 -12.44
CA ARG A 179 -15.47 6.54 -12.19
C ARG A 179 -15.28 5.08 -12.64
N CYS A 180 -14.05 4.56 -12.51
CA CYS A 180 -13.65 3.27 -13.08
C CYS A 180 -14.61 2.12 -12.74
N THR A 181 -14.98 1.32 -13.73
CA THR A 181 -16.02 0.29 -13.60
C THR A 181 -15.70 -0.72 -12.49
N TYR A 182 -14.44 -1.13 -12.37
CA TYR A 182 -13.91 -2.08 -11.38
C TYR A 182 -13.59 -1.48 -10.00
N CYS A 183 -13.89 -0.20 -9.76
CA CYS A 183 -13.50 0.45 -8.51
C CYS A 183 -14.27 -0.13 -7.30
N THR A 184 -13.56 -0.66 -6.30
CA THR A 184 -14.15 -1.15 -5.02
C THR A 184 -14.92 -0.08 -4.21
N GLN A 185 -14.85 1.19 -4.61
CA GLN A 185 -15.59 2.31 -4.02
C GLN A 185 -16.72 2.82 -4.91
N ARG A 186 -17.01 2.17 -6.05
CA ARG A 186 -18.03 2.60 -7.02
C ARG A 186 -19.44 2.73 -6.42
N PHE A 187 -19.78 1.85 -5.47
CA PHE A 187 -21.06 1.77 -4.78
C PHE A 187 -21.13 2.58 -3.47
N LYS A 188 -20.19 3.48 -3.19
CA LYS A 188 -20.34 4.41 -2.05
C LYS A 188 -21.29 5.53 -2.44
N ASP A 189 -22.39 5.68 -1.71
CA ASP A 189 -23.39 6.74 -1.92
C ASP A 189 -22.79 8.15 -1.84
N ASP A 190 -21.75 8.31 -1.03
CA ASP A 190 -21.07 9.58 -0.78
C ASP A 190 -19.56 9.49 -1.13
N ARG A 191 -19.27 9.95 -2.35
CA ARG A 191 -17.94 10.14 -2.95
C ARG A 191 -17.56 11.63 -3.01
N ALA A 192 -17.92 12.39 -1.97
CA ALA A 192 -17.58 13.82 -1.85
C ALA A 192 -16.85 14.16 -0.53
N ARG A 193 -16.47 13.16 0.28
CA ARG A 193 -15.80 13.37 1.57
C ARG A 193 -14.29 13.40 1.44
N TRP A 194 -13.70 14.08 2.41
CA TRP A 194 -12.28 14.25 2.63
C TRP A 194 -12.02 14.54 4.11
N SER A 195 -10.78 14.33 4.57
CA SER A 195 -10.35 14.56 5.95
C SER A 195 -10.32 16.05 6.29
N ARG A 196 -11.47 16.55 6.74
CA ARG A 196 -11.63 17.91 7.27
C ARG A 196 -10.74 18.09 8.51
N ASP A 197 -10.33 19.34 8.74
CA ASP A 197 -9.50 19.74 9.89
C ASP A 197 -8.08 19.12 9.85
N THR A 198 -7.29 19.58 8.86
CA THR A 198 -5.90 19.15 8.64
C THR A 198 -5.03 19.35 9.88
N GLU A 199 -5.16 20.48 10.59
CA GLU A 199 -4.42 20.77 11.81
C GLU A 199 -4.66 19.71 12.89
N ARG A 200 -5.92 19.32 13.13
CA ARG A 200 -6.26 18.30 14.12
C ARG A 200 -5.78 16.90 13.73
N PHE A 201 -5.74 16.57 12.43
CA PHE A 201 -5.10 15.33 11.97
C PHE A 201 -3.59 15.37 12.23
N LEU A 202 -2.89 16.46 11.89
CA LEU A 202 -1.45 16.61 12.14
C LEU A 202 -1.12 16.56 13.64
N ALA A 203 -1.89 17.26 14.47
CA ALA A 203 -1.81 17.20 15.93
C ALA A 203 -2.18 15.83 16.53
N ALA A 204 -2.75 14.92 15.72
CA ALA A 204 -2.98 13.54 16.09
C ALA A 204 -1.88 12.59 15.63
N PHE A 205 -1.31 12.82 14.43
CA PHE A 205 -0.12 12.13 13.95
C PHE A 205 1.11 12.40 14.83
N SER A 206 1.27 13.62 15.36
CA SER A 206 2.36 13.96 16.28
C SER A 206 2.34 13.20 17.62
N ARG A 207 1.21 12.57 17.98
CA ARG A 207 1.07 11.72 19.17
C ARG A 207 1.53 10.28 18.94
N LEU A 208 1.83 9.87 17.70
CA LEU A 208 2.28 8.52 17.40
C LEU A 208 3.75 8.35 17.80
N PRO A 209 4.13 7.32 18.57
CA PRO A 209 5.50 7.12 19.00
C PRO A 209 6.39 6.60 17.86
N GLY A 210 7.61 7.14 17.75
CA GLY A 210 8.64 6.71 16.79
C GLY A 210 8.42 7.22 15.36
N ARG A 211 9.15 6.63 14.41
CA ARG A 211 9.08 7.01 12.98
C ARG A 211 7.92 6.32 12.26
N TRP A 212 7.27 7.05 11.36
CA TRP A 212 6.15 6.58 10.55
C TRP A 212 6.27 7.06 9.10
N GLU A 213 5.78 6.22 8.19
CA GLU A 213 5.43 6.59 6.82
C GLU A 213 3.91 6.62 6.67
N VAL A 214 3.37 7.74 6.19
CA VAL A 214 1.93 7.90 5.94
C VAL A 214 1.67 7.77 4.45
N LYS A 215 1.03 6.66 4.07
CA LYS A 215 0.63 6.34 2.71
C LYS A 215 -0.78 6.85 2.44
N ILE A 216 -0.85 8.05 1.90
CA ILE A 216 -2.05 8.76 1.47
C ILE A 216 -2.66 8.04 0.25
N SER A 217 -3.96 7.85 0.29
CA SER A 217 -4.80 7.19 -0.72
C SER A 217 -6.23 7.64 -0.51
N GLY A 218 -7.20 7.17 -1.28
CA GLY A 218 -8.58 7.62 -1.14
C GLY A 218 -9.45 7.14 -2.28
N GLY A 219 -10.31 8.02 -2.77
CA GLY A 219 -10.68 8.09 -4.17
C GLY A 219 -9.51 8.62 -5.02
N GLU A 220 -9.11 9.88 -4.85
CA GLU A 220 -7.94 10.49 -5.51
C GLU A 220 -7.30 11.60 -4.67
N PRO A 221 -6.14 11.36 -4.01
CA PRO A 221 -5.48 12.34 -3.15
C PRO A 221 -5.24 13.70 -3.79
N PHE A 222 -4.94 13.77 -5.10
CA PHE A 222 -4.66 15.05 -5.76
C PHE A 222 -5.88 15.97 -5.93
N VAL A 223 -7.12 15.49 -5.68
CA VAL A 223 -8.31 16.35 -5.58
C VAL A 223 -8.57 16.87 -4.15
N HIS A 224 -7.80 16.42 -3.15
CA HIS A 224 -7.97 16.85 -1.77
C HIS A 224 -7.59 18.35 -1.61
N PRO A 225 -8.48 19.22 -1.11
CA PRO A 225 -8.24 20.68 -1.09
C PRO A 225 -6.95 21.09 -0.37
N THR A 226 -6.68 20.51 0.80
CA THR A 226 -5.53 20.81 1.65
C THR A 226 -4.41 19.76 1.57
N LEU A 227 -4.26 19.06 0.43
CA LEU A 227 -3.21 18.01 0.29
C LEU A 227 -1.81 18.55 0.63
N ASP A 228 -1.49 19.75 0.14
CA ASP A 228 -0.15 20.35 0.26
C ASP A 228 0.18 20.63 1.73
N GLU A 229 -0.82 21.09 2.51
CA GLU A 229 -0.73 21.31 3.96
C GLU A 229 -0.56 20.00 4.73
N ILE A 230 -1.33 18.96 4.37
CA ILE A 230 -1.19 17.62 4.97
C ILE A 230 0.22 17.07 4.74
N VAL A 231 0.72 17.15 3.51
CA VAL A 231 2.03 16.61 3.12
C VAL A 231 3.16 17.40 3.80
N ALA A 232 3.10 18.73 3.78
CA ALA A 232 4.09 19.59 4.44
C ALA A 232 4.07 19.44 5.97
N GLY A 233 2.89 19.28 6.58
CA GLY A 233 2.74 19.03 8.01
C GLY A 233 3.32 17.68 8.42
N LEU A 234 3.01 16.60 7.69
CA LEU A 234 3.57 15.27 7.94
C LEU A 234 5.09 15.27 7.78
N ALA A 235 5.62 15.92 6.74
CA ALA A 235 7.07 16.09 6.57
C ALA A 235 7.70 16.92 7.71
N GLY A 236 6.99 17.93 8.22
CA GLY A 236 7.38 18.72 9.41
C GLY A 236 7.43 17.92 10.71
N LEU A 237 6.61 16.86 10.84
CA LEU A 237 6.71 15.86 11.92
C LEU A 237 7.85 14.85 11.71
N GLY A 238 8.64 15.00 10.64
CA GLY A 238 9.72 14.09 10.25
C GLY A 238 9.25 12.80 9.60
N PHE A 239 7.95 12.62 9.37
CA PHE A 239 7.39 11.40 8.76
C PHE A 239 7.68 11.34 7.26
N ARG A 240 7.83 10.11 6.74
CA ARG A 240 7.83 9.86 5.30
C ARG A 240 6.40 9.94 4.76
N VAL A 241 6.22 10.42 3.53
CA VAL A 241 4.91 10.56 2.89
C VAL A 241 4.88 9.77 1.60
N SER A 242 3.85 8.96 1.43
CA SER A 242 3.65 8.13 0.24
C SER A 242 2.27 8.37 -0.34
N VAL A 243 2.09 8.16 -1.63
CA VAL A 243 0.83 8.42 -2.33
C VAL A 243 0.43 7.26 -3.23
N VAL A 244 -0.87 6.97 -3.26
CA VAL A 244 -1.51 6.18 -4.32
C VAL A 244 -2.48 7.10 -5.04
N THR A 245 -2.25 7.31 -6.33
CA THR A 245 -3.02 8.21 -7.18
C THR A 245 -3.39 7.51 -8.48
N ASN A 246 -4.51 7.85 -9.09
CA ASN A 246 -4.88 7.54 -10.47
C ASN A 246 -4.00 8.24 -11.52
N PHE A 247 -3.05 9.07 -11.06
CA PHE A 247 -2.05 9.77 -11.85
C PHE A 247 -2.62 10.75 -12.90
N SER A 248 -3.87 11.19 -12.70
CA SER A 248 -4.51 12.22 -13.55
C SER A 248 -3.98 13.64 -13.32
N ALA A 249 -3.32 13.90 -12.19
CA ALA A 249 -2.77 15.21 -11.84
C ALA A 249 -1.74 15.72 -12.87
N THR A 250 -1.67 17.05 -13.00
CA THR A 250 -0.68 17.73 -13.87
C THR A 250 0.73 17.65 -13.28
N ALA A 251 1.76 17.89 -14.10
CA ALA A 251 3.15 17.85 -13.65
C ALA A 251 3.43 18.89 -12.55
N GLU A 252 2.84 20.07 -12.63
CA GLU A 252 2.99 21.16 -11.65
C GLU A 252 2.31 20.80 -10.32
N ARG A 253 1.18 20.09 -10.37
CA ARG A 253 0.50 19.58 -9.16
C ARG A 253 1.35 18.50 -8.47
N ILE A 254 1.96 17.61 -9.25
CA ILE A 254 2.90 16.60 -8.74
C ILE A 254 4.15 17.27 -8.15
N ALA A 255 4.71 18.28 -8.81
CA ALA A 255 5.85 19.05 -8.30
C ALA A 255 5.57 19.76 -6.97
N ARG A 256 4.38 20.35 -6.81
CA ARG A 256 3.96 20.91 -5.51
C ARG A 256 3.89 19.85 -4.41
N PHE A 257 3.37 18.65 -4.70
CA PHE A 257 3.36 17.54 -3.74
C PHE A 257 4.78 17.12 -3.34
N VAL A 258 5.69 16.95 -4.31
CA VAL A 258 7.09 16.54 -4.03
C VAL A 258 7.83 17.62 -3.22
N GLY A 259 7.68 18.91 -3.57
CA GLY A 259 8.25 20.02 -2.82
C GLY A 259 7.68 20.11 -1.39
N ALA A 260 6.36 19.97 -1.22
CA ALA A 260 5.72 19.92 0.10
C ALA A 260 6.25 18.77 0.97
N ALA A 261 6.59 17.63 0.36
CA ALA A 261 7.14 16.48 1.08
C ALA A 261 8.60 16.69 1.55
N ARG A 262 9.30 17.76 1.14
CA ARG A 262 10.64 18.15 1.59
C ARG A 262 11.64 16.98 1.56
N GLY A 263 11.67 16.26 0.44
CA GLY A 263 12.54 15.10 0.24
C GLY A 263 12.16 13.83 0.99
N ARG A 264 11.04 13.82 1.72
CA ARG A 264 10.55 12.68 2.51
C ARG A 264 9.56 11.78 1.76
N VAL A 265 9.51 11.83 0.43
CA VAL A 265 8.63 10.93 -0.34
C VAL A 265 9.12 9.48 -0.17
N GLY A 266 8.23 8.60 0.30
CA GLY A 266 8.56 7.20 0.53
C GLY A 266 8.32 6.32 -0.70
N VAL A 267 7.09 6.33 -1.19
CA VAL A 267 6.62 5.59 -2.36
C VAL A 267 5.57 6.43 -3.11
N PHE A 268 5.84 6.70 -4.39
CA PHE A 268 4.88 7.28 -5.32
C PHE A 268 4.31 6.16 -6.20
N SER A 269 3.04 5.82 -5.99
CA SER A 269 2.33 4.75 -6.70
C SER A 269 1.34 5.35 -7.69
N ALA A 270 1.72 5.38 -8.97
CA ALA A 270 0.86 5.80 -10.07
C ALA A 270 -0.03 4.64 -10.54
N SER A 271 -1.35 4.75 -10.41
CA SER A 271 -2.29 3.73 -10.84
C SER A 271 -2.66 3.94 -12.31
N LEU A 272 -2.35 2.96 -13.15
CA LEU A 272 -2.78 2.93 -14.55
C LEU A 272 -4.24 2.48 -14.61
N HIS A 273 -5.08 3.30 -15.25
CA HIS A 273 -6.49 3.03 -15.47
C HIS A 273 -6.77 3.00 -16.98
N PRO A 274 -6.79 1.82 -17.63
CA PRO A 274 -6.95 1.72 -19.09
C PRO A 274 -8.25 2.34 -19.65
N GLU A 275 -9.31 2.44 -18.83
CA GLU A 275 -10.55 3.17 -19.17
C GLU A 275 -10.34 4.68 -19.40
N TYR A 276 -9.28 5.26 -18.84
CA TYR A 276 -8.95 6.69 -18.88
C TYR A 276 -7.60 6.99 -19.55
N VAL A 277 -6.81 5.95 -19.85
CA VAL A 277 -5.46 6.05 -20.41
C VAL A 277 -5.41 5.11 -21.64
N PRO A 278 -5.99 5.54 -22.79
CA PRO A 278 -6.02 4.71 -24.00
C PRO A 278 -4.64 4.55 -24.62
N ASP A 279 -3.81 5.60 -24.59
CA ASP A 279 -2.38 5.55 -24.89
C ASP A 279 -1.56 5.71 -23.61
N VAL A 280 -0.58 4.82 -23.43
CA VAL A 280 0.33 4.78 -22.28
C VAL A 280 1.64 5.52 -22.53
N GLY A 281 1.92 6.02 -23.74
CA GLY A 281 3.11 6.83 -24.05
C GLY A 281 3.20 8.08 -23.16
N PRO A 282 2.26 9.04 -23.26
CA PRO A 282 2.25 10.23 -22.42
C PRO A 282 2.17 9.95 -20.91
N PHE A 283 1.56 8.81 -20.52
CA PHE A 283 1.55 8.34 -19.13
C PHE A 283 2.97 7.94 -18.68
N LEU A 284 3.70 7.20 -19.52
CA LEU A 284 5.06 6.76 -19.27
C LEU A 284 6.04 7.95 -19.25
N ASP A 285 5.91 8.90 -20.16
CA ASP A 285 6.74 10.12 -20.17
C ASP A 285 6.58 10.91 -18.86
N LYS A 286 5.33 11.10 -18.42
CA LYS A 286 5.04 11.75 -17.13
C LYS A 286 5.54 10.93 -15.93
N ALA A 287 5.50 9.60 -16.01
CA ALA A 287 6.04 8.71 -15.00
C ALA A 287 7.58 8.84 -14.89
N LEU A 288 8.30 8.90 -16.01
CA LEU A 288 9.75 9.11 -16.06
C LEU A 288 10.13 10.50 -15.54
N ALA A 289 9.40 11.55 -15.93
CA ALA A 289 9.59 12.90 -15.39
C ALA A 289 9.35 12.94 -13.87
N THR A 290 8.30 12.28 -13.38
CA THR A 290 8.03 12.17 -11.94
C THR A 290 9.14 11.41 -11.19
N ARG A 291 9.69 10.33 -11.78
CA ARG A 291 10.83 9.59 -11.19
C ARG A 291 12.07 10.48 -11.06
N ARG A 292 12.42 11.27 -12.08
CA ARG A 292 13.55 12.22 -12.04
C ARG A 292 13.37 13.27 -10.94
N LEU A 293 12.20 13.91 -10.90
CA LEU A 293 11.83 14.90 -9.89
C LEU A 293 11.89 14.35 -8.45
N LEU A 294 11.48 13.09 -8.23
CA LEU A 294 11.61 12.42 -6.93
C LEU A 294 13.07 12.16 -6.57
N ASP A 295 13.89 11.73 -7.53
CA ASP A 295 15.33 11.50 -7.35
C ASP A 295 16.10 12.80 -7.04
N GLU A 296 15.73 13.91 -7.67
CA GLU A 296 16.33 15.24 -7.50
C GLU A 296 15.95 15.87 -6.15
N ALA A 297 14.70 15.72 -5.72
CA ALA A 297 14.18 16.38 -4.52
C ALA A 297 14.42 15.60 -3.20
N ARG A 298 14.96 14.38 -3.25
CA ARG A 298 15.07 13.50 -2.06
C ARG A 298 16.04 14.02 -1.00
N ASP A 299 15.73 13.74 0.26
CA ASP A 299 16.69 13.86 1.36
C ASP A 299 17.66 12.66 1.30
N PRO A 300 18.98 12.86 1.07
CA PRO A 300 19.94 11.76 0.95
C PRO A 300 20.19 11.00 2.26
N SER A 301 19.72 11.52 3.41
CA SER A 301 19.75 10.80 4.70
C SER A 301 18.60 9.78 4.87
N LEU A 302 17.66 9.75 3.93
CA LEU A 302 16.50 8.86 3.94
C LEU A 302 16.61 7.77 2.86
N PRO A 303 15.93 6.62 3.03
CA PRO A 303 15.84 5.61 1.97
C PRO A 303 15.23 6.23 0.69
N PRO A 304 15.77 5.92 -0.50
CA PRO A 304 15.37 6.56 -1.74
C PRO A 304 13.86 6.38 -2.03
N PRO A 305 13.22 7.35 -2.70
CA PRO A 305 11.81 7.27 -3.04
C PRO A 305 11.56 6.14 -4.05
N GLY A 306 10.65 5.22 -3.72
CA GLY A 306 10.17 4.24 -4.68
C GLY A 306 9.19 4.87 -5.66
N PHE A 307 9.32 4.61 -6.95
CA PHE A 307 8.29 4.91 -7.95
C PHE A 307 7.78 3.60 -8.56
N ALA A 308 6.46 3.43 -8.65
CA ALA A 308 5.87 2.24 -9.29
C ALA A 308 4.57 2.57 -10.00
N VAL A 309 4.34 1.91 -11.14
CA VAL A 309 3.07 1.90 -11.85
C VAL A 309 2.28 0.67 -11.44
N THR A 310 0.99 0.82 -11.14
CA THR A 310 0.13 -0.29 -10.72
C THR A 310 -1.12 -0.36 -11.59
N CYS A 311 -1.40 -1.51 -12.20
CA CYS A 311 -2.63 -1.75 -12.96
C CYS A 311 -3.52 -2.79 -12.25
N VAL A 312 -4.84 -2.59 -12.28
CA VAL A 312 -5.79 -3.63 -11.85
C VAL A 312 -6.01 -4.59 -13.02
N ALA A 313 -5.95 -5.88 -12.73
CA ALA A 313 -6.09 -6.96 -13.69
C ALA A 313 -7.56 -7.38 -13.82
N THR A 314 -8.41 -6.51 -14.37
CA THR A 314 -9.74 -6.95 -14.80
C THR A 314 -9.61 -7.95 -15.95
N ARG A 315 -10.61 -8.81 -16.16
CA ARG A 315 -10.57 -9.81 -17.25
C ARG A 315 -10.31 -9.16 -18.63
N ASP A 316 -10.90 -8.00 -18.90
CA ASP A 316 -10.71 -7.26 -20.15
C ASP A 316 -9.30 -6.66 -20.31
N VAL A 317 -8.62 -6.37 -19.19
CA VAL A 317 -7.27 -5.77 -19.17
C VAL A 317 -6.19 -6.85 -19.13
N LEU A 318 -6.47 -8.01 -18.52
CA LEU A 318 -5.51 -9.08 -18.25
C LEU A 318 -4.70 -9.53 -19.49
N PRO A 319 -5.29 -9.75 -20.69
CA PRO A 319 -4.54 -10.08 -21.90
C PRO A 319 -3.52 -9.02 -22.34
N ARG A 320 -3.73 -7.75 -21.95
CA ARG A 320 -2.84 -6.63 -22.30
C ARG A 320 -1.70 -6.44 -21.31
N LEU A 321 -1.76 -7.06 -20.12
CA LEU A 321 -0.79 -6.82 -19.05
C LEU A 321 0.65 -7.23 -19.38
N PRO A 322 0.95 -8.31 -20.12
CA PRO A 322 2.34 -8.65 -20.49
C PRO A 322 3.00 -7.57 -21.34
N GLY A 323 2.32 -7.08 -22.38
CA GLY A 323 2.84 -6.00 -23.24
C GLY A 323 2.99 -4.67 -22.50
N LEU A 324 2.10 -4.39 -21.54
CA LEU A 324 2.26 -3.23 -20.64
C LEU A 324 3.46 -3.42 -19.70
N ALA A 325 3.61 -4.59 -19.09
CA ALA A 325 4.71 -4.89 -18.17
C ALA A 325 6.08 -4.77 -18.87
N ALA A 326 6.21 -5.32 -20.08
CA ALA A 326 7.40 -5.16 -20.92
C ALA A 326 7.68 -3.67 -21.20
N ARG A 327 6.70 -2.92 -21.73
CA ARG A 327 6.88 -1.50 -22.08
C ARG A 327 7.24 -0.60 -20.89
N PHE A 328 6.82 -0.95 -19.66
CA PHE A 328 7.28 -0.26 -18.44
C PHE A 328 8.67 -0.74 -17.98
N ALA A 329 8.98 -2.03 -18.13
CA ALA A 329 10.29 -2.60 -17.82
C ALA A 329 11.40 -2.03 -18.72
N ASP A 330 11.15 -1.87 -20.03
CA ASP A 330 12.07 -1.27 -21.01
C ASP A 330 12.47 0.17 -20.62
N ALA A 331 11.58 0.88 -19.91
CA ALA A 331 11.82 2.22 -19.38
C ALA A 331 12.42 2.23 -17.94
N GLY A 332 12.71 1.06 -17.38
CA GLY A 332 13.17 0.87 -16.00
C GLY A 332 12.13 1.29 -14.95
N VAL A 333 10.84 1.22 -15.27
CA VAL A 333 9.74 1.59 -14.36
C VAL A 333 9.11 0.33 -13.79
N THR A 334 9.11 0.19 -12.46
CA THR A 334 8.48 -0.96 -11.80
C THR A 334 6.98 -1.02 -12.07
N PHE A 335 6.54 -2.00 -12.85
CA PHE A 335 5.13 -2.31 -13.06
C PHE A 335 4.63 -3.33 -12.03
N LYS A 336 3.38 -3.18 -11.60
CA LYS A 336 2.75 -4.02 -10.57
C LYS A 336 1.31 -4.36 -10.96
N VAL A 337 0.92 -5.62 -10.83
CA VAL A 337 -0.47 -6.03 -11.04
C VAL A 337 -1.21 -6.14 -9.71
N GLN A 338 -2.49 -5.73 -9.71
CA GLN A 338 -3.41 -5.97 -8.62
C GLN A 338 -4.57 -6.85 -9.12
N PRO A 339 -4.78 -8.04 -8.53
CA PRO A 339 -5.98 -8.83 -8.80
C PRO A 339 -7.24 -7.99 -8.55
N GLU A 340 -8.16 -8.04 -9.50
CA GLU A 340 -9.47 -7.41 -9.41
C GLU A 340 -10.21 -7.95 -8.18
N LYS A 341 -10.94 -7.05 -7.51
CA LYS A 341 -11.71 -7.39 -6.32
C LYS A 341 -13.16 -6.95 -6.46
N GLN A 342 -14.08 -7.91 -6.43
CA GLN A 342 -15.52 -7.69 -6.38
C GLN A 342 -16.03 -8.19 -5.02
N ASP A 343 -16.98 -7.47 -4.43
CA ASP A 343 -17.58 -7.79 -3.11
C ASP A 343 -16.58 -8.17 -2.01
N SER A 344 -15.50 -7.40 -1.95
CA SER A 344 -14.38 -7.57 -1.02
C SER A 344 -13.57 -8.86 -1.14
N ARG A 345 -13.80 -9.70 -2.16
CA ARG A 345 -12.99 -10.88 -2.51
C ARG A 345 -12.19 -10.63 -3.77
N VAL A 346 -11.15 -11.42 -4.03
CA VAL A 346 -10.53 -11.49 -5.36
C VAL A 346 -11.53 -12.18 -6.30
N VAL A 347 -11.66 -11.74 -7.55
CA VAL A 347 -12.52 -12.43 -8.52
C VAL A 347 -12.02 -13.84 -8.79
N ASP A 348 -12.91 -14.74 -9.18
CA ASP A 348 -12.52 -16.10 -9.54
C ASP A 348 -11.84 -16.09 -10.92
N TYR A 349 -10.54 -16.38 -10.94
CA TYR A 349 -9.72 -16.45 -12.14
C TYR A 349 -9.55 -17.92 -12.54
N SER A 350 -9.72 -18.21 -13.82
CA SER A 350 -9.38 -19.53 -14.38
C SER A 350 -7.88 -19.85 -14.18
N PRO A 351 -7.46 -21.13 -14.24
CA PRO A 351 -6.06 -21.51 -14.02
C PRO A 351 -5.07 -20.70 -14.87
N ALA A 352 -5.31 -20.58 -16.18
CA ALA A 352 -4.46 -19.81 -17.08
C ALA A 352 -4.39 -18.31 -16.73
N GLU A 353 -5.48 -17.70 -16.27
CA GLU A 353 -5.49 -16.32 -15.78
C GLU A 353 -4.69 -16.16 -14.48
N ARG A 354 -4.69 -17.18 -13.61
CA ARG A 354 -3.90 -17.20 -12.37
C ARG A 354 -2.42 -17.37 -12.67
N ASP A 355 -2.05 -18.26 -13.57
CA ASP A 355 -0.67 -18.49 -13.99
C ASP A 355 -0.08 -17.23 -14.64
N LEU A 356 -0.87 -16.54 -15.47
CA LEU A 356 -0.52 -15.24 -16.04
C LEU A 356 -0.34 -14.15 -14.96
N LEU A 357 -1.21 -14.10 -13.96
CA LEU A 357 -1.06 -13.16 -12.84
C LEU A 357 0.20 -13.44 -12.00
N VAL A 358 0.53 -14.71 -11.78
CA VAL A 358 1.73 -15.13 -11.04
C VAL A 358 3.01 -14.83 -11.84
N SER A 359 3.03 -15.07 -13.15
CA SER A 359 4.18 -14.72 -14.01
C SER A 359 4.45 -13.21 -14.06
N LEU A 360 3.41 -12.38 -13.87
CA LEU A 360 3.51 -10.93 -13.67
C LEU A 360 3.83 -10.51 -12.22
N GLY A 361 4.32 -11.45 -11.40
CA GLY A 361 4.75 -11.27 -10.01
C GLY A 361 3.62 -11.30 -8.96
N GLY A 362 2.39 -11.64 -9.33
CA GLY A 362 1.26 -11.69 -8.41
C GLY A 362 0.90 -10.31 -7.83
N HIS A 363 0.27 -10.31 -6.66
CA HIS A 363 -0.43 -9.15 -6.10
C HIS A 363 0.50 -8.06 -5.53
N ASN A 364 0.95 -7.16 -6.40
CA ASN A 364 2.00 -6.15 -6.19
C ASN A 364 3.41 -6.73 -6.00
N LEU A 365 3.79 -7.71 -6.83
CA LEU A 365 5.13 -8.35 -6.78
C LEU A 365 5.39 -9.16 -5.49
N THR A 366 4.35 -9.81 -4.97
CA THR A 366 4.44 -10.72 -3.81
C THR A 366 4.68 -12.19 -4.20
N GLY A 367 4.57 -12.54 -5.48
CA GLY A 367 4.58 -13.91 -5.99
C GLY A 367 3.22 -14.63 -5.89
N GLU A 368 2.29 -14.11 -5.09
CA GLU A 368 0.99 -14.74 -4.81
C GLU A 368 -0.19 -13.82 -5.16
N ILE A 369 -1.34 -14.40 -5.55
CA ILE A 369 -2.58 -13.66 -5.81
C ILE A 369 -3.33 -13.35 -4.50
N ASP A 370 -3.41 -14.34 -3.62
CA ASP A 370 -4.06 -14.26 -2.31
C ASP A 370 -3.21 -14.96 -1.24
N HIS A 371 -3.05 -14.31 -0.08
CA HIS A 371 -2.06 -14.70 0.92
C HIS A 371 -2.73 -15.20 2.20
N ARG A 372 -2.31 -16.35 2.71
CA ARG A 372 -2.89 -16.98 3.91
C ARG A 372 -1.94 -16.90 5.10
N TYR A 373 -2.24 -15.97 6.01
CA TYR A 373 -1.42 -15.72 7.20
C TYR A 373 -2.17 -15.94 8.53
N ARG A 374 -3.35 -16.57 8.55
CA ARG A 374 -4.11 -16.81 9.79
C ARG A 374 -3.21 -17.49 10.84
N GLY A 375 -3.25 -17.01 12.08
CA GLY A 375 -2.40 -17.48 13.19
C GLY A 375 -0.97 -16.92 13.21
N ARG A 376 -0.41 -16.48 12.06
CA ARG A 376 0.97 -15.96 11.98
C ARG A 376 1.14 -14.61 12.70
N PRO A 377 2.23 -14.38 13.46
CA PRO A 377 2.61 -13.08 14.00
C PRO A 377 2.57 -11.93 12.98
N CYS A 378 1.95 -10.83 13.39
CA CYS A 378 1.64 -9.69 12.53
C CYS A 378 1.76 -8.37 13.31
N TRP A 379 2.54 -7.42 12.80
CA TRP A 379 2.69 -6.08 13.38
C TRP A 379 1.51 -5.13 13.09
N ALA A 380 0.49 -5.57 12.36
CA ALA A 380 -0.73 -4.79 12.14
C ALA A 380 -1.52 -4.60 13.44
N GLY A 381 -1.89 -3.36 13.73
CA GLY A 381 -2.35 -2.85 15.01
C GLY A 381 -1.26 -2.08 15.78
N ALA A 382 0.00 -2.52 15.71
CA ALA A 382 1.11 -2.02 16.53
C ALA A 382 2.07 -1.09 15.75
N ARG A 383 2.55 -1.53 14.57
CA ARG A 383 3.40 -0.73 13.66
C ARG A 383 2.78 -0.54 12.27
N TYR A 384 1.56 -1.03 12.05
CA TYR A 384 0.77 -0.73 10.86
C TYR A 384 -0.70 -0.55 11.21
N PHE A 385 -1.40 0.41 10.59
CA PHE A 385 -2.86 0.49 10.65
C PHE A 385 -3.46 1.15 9.41
N VAL A 386 -4.77 0.99 9.22
CA VAL A 386 -5.55 1.67 8.18
C VAL A 386 -6.39 2.76 8.84
N LEU A 387 -6.39 3.95 8.25
CA LEU A 387 -7.13 5.13 8.69
C LEU A 387 -8.08 5.60 7.59
N ASP A 388 -9.27 6.08 7.91
CA ASP A 388 -10.21 6.64 6.92
C ASP A 388 -10.39 8.16 7.01
N ASP A 389 -11.29 8.69 6.17
CA ASP A 389 -11.55 10.12 6.01
C ASP A 389 -11.99 10.80 7.32
N ARG A 390 -12.56 10.04 8.26
CA ARG A 390 -13.10 10.52 9.55
C ARG A 390 -12.16 10.27 10.72
N GLY A 391 -10.96 9.74 10.45
CA GLY A 391 -10.00 9.34 11.47
C GLY A 391 -10.31 7.99 12.13
N GLU A 392 -11.25 7.21 11.60
CA GLU A 392 -11.52 5.87 12.13
C GLU A 392 -10.39 4.91 11.75
N ALA A 393 -9.79 4.29 12.76
CA ALA A 393 -8.61 3.46 12.63
C ALA A 393 -8.94 1.98 12.83
N PHE A 394 -8.39 1.14 11.96
CA PHE A 394 -8.56 -0.31 11.94
C PHE A 394 -7.21 -1.00 11.85
N ARG A 395 -7.09 -2.18 12.46
CA ARG A 395 -5.85 -2.97 12.47
C ARG A 395 -5.26 -3.19 11.06
N CYS A 396 -6.10 -3.51 10.08
CA CYS A 396 -5.70 -3.76 8.69
C CYS A 396 -6.88 -3.60 7.70
N TYR A 397 -6.67 -3.81 6.39
CA TYR A 397 -7.77 -3.73 5.41
C TYR A 397 -8.84 -4.83 5.58
N PRO A 398 -8.49 -6.12 5.83
CA PRO A 398 -9.46 -7.14 6.23
C PRO A 398 -10.30 -6.72 7.45
N ALA A 399 -9.67 -6.17 8.49
CA ALA A 399 -10.36 -5.64 9.67
C ALA A 399 -11.39 -4.55 9.31
N ARG A 400 -10.96 -3.54 8.53
CA ARG A 400 -11.85 -2.46 8.05
C ARG A 400 -13.02 -2.99 7.20
N ARG A 401 -12.76 -3.96 6.31
CA ARG A 401 -13.80 -4.59 5.46
C ARG A 401 -14.82 -5.36 6.30
N ALA A 402 -14.35 -6.18 7.24
CA ALA A 402 -15.18 -6.92 8.18
C ALA A 402 -15.82 -6.05 9.29
N ARG A 403 -15.42 -4.77 9.40
CA ARG A 403 -15.78 -3.86 10.50
C ARG A 403 -15.41 -4.41 11.89
N THR A 404 -14.32 -5.18 11.98
CA THR A 404 -13.74 -5.77 13.20
C THR A 404 -12.36 -5.17 13.50
N ASP A 405 -11.72 -5.56 14.62
CA ASP A 405 -10.40 -5.07 15.08
C ASP A 405 -10.21 -3.54 14.91
N ARG A 406 -11.21 -2.77 15.34
CA ARG A 406 -11.19 -1.29 15.40
C ARG A 406 -10.25 -0.81 16.51
N LEU A 407 -9.40 0.16 16.19
CA LEU A 407 -8.42 0.78 17.11
C LEU A 407 -8.96 2.04 17.82
N GLY A 408 -10.10 2.56 17.34
CA GLY A 408 -10.71 3.80 17.81
C GLY A 408 -10.63 4.88 16.74
N ASN A 409 -10.73 6.14 17.15
CA ASN A 409 -10.59 7.29 16.27
C ASN A 409 -9.27 8.02 16.59
N LEU A 410 -8.39 8.21 15.60
CA LEU A 410 -7.08 8.85 15.76
C LEU A 410 -7.18 10.26 16.36
N LEU A 411 -8.25 11.00 16.05
CA LEU A 411 -8.50 12.35 16.53
C LEU A 411 -8.95 12.41 18.00
N SER A 412 -9.11 11.26 18.65
CA SER A 412 -9.38 11.14 20.09
C SER A 412 -8.06 11.08 20.88
N PRO A 413 -7.95 11.78 22.04
CA PRO A 413 -6.81 11.61 22.95
C PRO A 413 -6.75 10.20 23.57
N ALA A 414 -7.83 9.42 23.49
CA ALA A 414 -7.90 8.03 23.92
C ALA A 414 -7.40 7.02 22.86
N PHE A 415 -7.01 7.45 21.66
CA PHE A 415 -6.48 6.55 20.63
C PHE A 415 -5.21 5.83 21.11
N ARG A 416 -5.15 4.51 20.92
CA ARG A 416 -3.98 3.69 21.22
C ARG A 416 -3.75 2.67 20.11
N LEU A 417 -2.49 2.36 19.86
CA LEU A 417 -2.08 1.22 19.03
C LEU A 417 -2.30 -0.09 19.81
N LEU A 418 -2.41 -1.23 19.12
CA LEU A 418 -2.55 -2.53 19.78
C LEU A 418 -1.22 -3.00 20.38
N GLY A 419 -1.34 -3.67 21.53
CA GLY A 419 -0.25 -4.34 22.21
C GLY A 419 0.67 -3.41 23.00
N ASP A 420 1.53 -4.03 23.79
CA ASP A 420 2.70 -3.47 24.47
C ASP A 420 3.86 -3.14 23.51
N GLY A 421 3.64 -3.27 22.20
CA GLY A 421 4.68 -3.20 21.18
C GLY A 421 5.24 -4.57 20.76
N SER A 422 4.45 -5.64 20.90
CA SER A 422 4.64 -6.98 20.33
C SER A 422 3.75 -7.23 19.09
N PRO A 423 4.09 -8.19 18.20
CA PRO A 423 3.25 -8.60 17.08
C PRO A 423 2.13 -9.55 17.55
N LEU A 424 0.91 -9.37 17.03
CA LEU A 424 -0.26 -10.19 17.38
C LEU A 424 -0.58 -11.20 16.27
N PRO A 425 -1.10 -12.40 16.57
CA PRO A 425 -1.57 -13.36 15.56
C PRO A 425 -2.58 -12.74 14.58
N CYS A 426 -2.44 -13.02 13.28
CA CYS A 426 -3.43 -12.63 12.28
C CYS A 426 -4.74 -13.41 12.49
N ARG A 427 -5.88 -12.71 12.43
CA ARG A 427 -7.22 -13.28 12.62
C ARG A 427 -7.97 -13.57 11.32
N TYR A 428 -7.39 -13.24 10.17
CA TYR A 428 -8.06 -13.23 8.87
C TYR A 428 -7.51 -14.34 7.97
N GLU A 429 -8.42 -15.07 7.30
CA GLU A 429 -8.10 -16.14 6.34
C GLU A 429 -7.25 -15.64 5.18
N SER A 430 -7.66 -14.50 4.60
CA SER A 430 -7.00 -13.87 3.46
C SER A 430 -6.44 -12.50 3.84
N CYS A 431 -5.20 -12.26 3.45
CA CYS A 431 -4.53 -10.97 3.60
C CYS A 431 -4.39 -10.27 2.25
N HIS A 432 -5.30 -9.33 2.00
CA HIS A 432 -5.22 -8.42 0.85
C HIS A 432 -4.30 -7.20 1.08
N CYS A 433 -3.52 -7.15 2.17
CA CYS A 433 -2.65 -6.01 2.49
C CYS A 433 -1.23 -6.22 1.96
N SER A 434 -0.86 -5.63 0.83
CA SER A 434 0.52 -5.70 0.35
C SER A 434 1.53 -4.92 1.20
N VAL A 435 1.10 -3.91 1.98
CA VAL A 435 2.01 -3.07 2.79
C VAL A 435 2.70 -3.85 3.93
N PRO A 436 2.01 -4.59 4.82
CA PRO A 436 2.69 -5.42 5.82
C PRO A 436 3.57 -6.52 5.21
N ILE A 437 3.14 -7.11 4.09
CA ILE A 437 3.86 -8.21 3.41
C ILE A 437 5.19 -7.71 2.82
N SER A 438 5.14 -6.62 2.04
CA SER A 438 6.33 -6.02 1.41
C SER A 438 7.31 -5.39 2.41
N ARG A 439 6.86 -5.03 3.62
CA ARG A 439 7.70 -4.49 4.70
C ARG A 439 8.16 -5.53 5.74
N GLY A 440 7.99 -6.82 5.49
CA GLY A 440 8.40 -7.88 6.42
C GLY A 440 7.68 -7.83 7.78
N MET A 441 6.49 -7.23 7.85
CA MET A 441 5.71 -7.06 9.08
C MET A 441 4.90 -8.31 9.49
N MET A 442 5.10 -9.41 8.78
CA MET A 442 4.43 -10.71 8.93
C MET A 442 5.49 -11.80 9.08
N SER A 443 5.26 -12.80 9.92
CA SER A 443 6.15 -13.97 9.93
C SER A 443 6.03 -14.77 8.64
N ARG A 444 7.19 -15.10 8.09
CA ARG A 444 7.36 -16.07 7.02
C ARG A 444 7.60 -17.46 7.63
N SER A 445 7.40 -18.52 6.86
CA SER A 445 7.63 -19.90 7.31
C SER A 445 9.12 -20.13 7.62
N ALA A 446 9.48 -21.14 8.42
CA ALA A 446 10.89 -21.44 8.65
C ALA A 446 11.62 -21.82 7.35
N GLU A 447 10.94 -22.54 6.44
CA GLU A 447 11.40 -22.83 5.08
C GLU A 447 11.51 -21.56 4.19
N GLU A 448 10.87 -20.46 4.58
CA GLU A 448 10.99 -19.13 3.93
C GLU A 448 12.03 -18.22 4.62
N THR A 449 12.67 -18.65 5.73
CA THR A 449 13.52 -17.79 6.59
C THR A 449 14.75 -18.41 7.24
N SER A 450 15.01 -19.72 7.12
CA SER A 450 16.18 -20.32 7.78
C SER A 450 17.49 -19.96 7.06
N PRO A 451 18.49 -19.39 7.74
CA PRO A 451 19.87 -19.61 7.36
C PRO A 451 20.23 -21.08 7.65
N ALA A 452 21.28 -21.59 6.99
CA ALA A 452 21.89 -22.88 7.34
C ALA A 452 22.45 -22.85 8.78
N PRO A 453 22.56 -24.01 9.47
CA PRO A 453 23.22 -24.06 10.77
C PRO A 453 24.69 -23.63 10.64
N PRO A 454 25.28 -22.99 11.67
CA PRO A 454 26.68 -22.61 11.63
C PRO A 454 27.57 -23.86 11.65
N GLY A 455 28.25 -24.15 10.55
CA GLY A 455 29.41 -25.03 10.54
C GLY A 455 30.62 -24.29 11.11
N ASP A 456 31.40 -24.96 11.95
CA ASP A 456 32.53 -24.39 12.68
C ASP A 456 33.57 -23.75 11.74
N ARG A 457 33.88 -22.47 11.95
CA ARG A 457 35.09 -21.81 11.39
C ARG A 457 35.72 -20.85 12.39
N GLU A 458 37.05 -20.85 12.33
CA GLU A 458 37.95 -20.15 13.26
C GLU A 458 37.86 -18.62 13.24
N THR A 459 38.51 -18.03 14.23
CA THR A 459 38.47 -16.61 14.59
C THR A 459 39.25 -15.66 13.66
N ALA A 460 38.69 -14.45 13.56
CA ALA A 460 39.35 -13.14 13.33
C ALA A 460 39.62 -12.68 11.87
N PRO A 461 39.79 -11.35 11.60
CA PRO A 461 39.53 -10.18 12.44
C PRO A 461 38.62 -9.06 11.84
N ALA A 462 38.15 -8.19 12.74
CA ALA A 462 37.64 -6.81 12.61
C ALA A 462 37.28 -6.15 11.25
N ALA A 463 35.98 -5.83 11.14
CA ALA A 463 35.30 -4.69 10.50
C ALA A 463 36.07 -3.64 9.64
N GLY A 464 35.57 -3.43 8.41
CA GLY A 464 35.63 -2.17 7.64
C GLY A 464 34.24 -1.54 7.44
N PRO A 465 34.14 -0.28 6.95
CA PRO A 465 32.89 0.48 6.95
C PRO A 465 31.86 0.01 5.92
N SER A 466 30.59 -0.03 6.31
CA SER A 466 29.48 -0.41 5.42
C SER A 466 29.18 0.66 4.36
N VAL A 467 29.45 0.34 3.10
CA VAL A 467 29.05 1.16 1.95
C VAL A 467 27.56 0.95 1.68
N GLY A 468 26.83 2.02 1.37
CA GLY A 468 25.40 1.97 1.06
C GLY A 468 25.09 1.34 -0.31
N PRO A 469 23.81 1.06 -0.62
CA PRO A 469 23.42 0.35 -1.84
C PRO A 469 23.85 1.10 -3.09
N ARG A 470 24.77 0.50 -3.86
CA ARG A 470 25.26 1.04 -5.12
C ARG A 470 24.16 1.05 -6.18
N ARG A 471 24.11 2.12 -6.98
CA ARG A 471 23.30 2.17 -8.21
C ARG A 471 24.01 1.34 -9.29
N PRO A 472 23.27 0.67 -10.21
CA PRO A 472 23.89 -0.05 -11.31
C PRO A 472 24.66 0.92 -12.21
N ARG A 473 25.97 0.73 -12.29
CA ARG A 473 26.81 1.24 -13.37
C ARG A 473 27.14 0.03 -14.24
N MET A 474 26.85 0.10 -15.54
CA MET A 474 27.45 -0.81 -16.51
C MET A 474 28.88 -0.35 -16.72
N GLY A 475 29.86 -1.17 -16.37
CA GLY A 475 31.20 -1.04 -16.96
C GLY A 475 31.14 -1.62 -18.36
N ALA A 476 31.71 -0.91 -19.34
CA ALA A 476 31.84 -1.46 -20.69
C ALA A 476 32.84 -2.64 -20.71
N ASP A 477 33.76 -2.65 -19.74
CA ASP A 477 34.92 -3.52 -19.69
C ASP A 477 34.57 -4.98 -19.32
N GLN A 478 33.62 -5.21 -18.40
CA GLN A 478 33.18 -6.57 -18.03
C GLN A 478 32.53 -7.30 -19.20
N LEU A 479 31.62 -6.64 -19.93
CA LEU A 479 30.98 -7.23 -21.11
C LEU A 479 31.99 -7.51 -22.23
N THR A 480 33.08 -6.73 -22.32
CA THR A 480 34.19 -7.01 -23.25
C THR A 480 34.97 -8.27 -22.87
N ALA A 481 35.09 -8.61 -21.58
CA ALA A 481 35.69 -9.86 -21.12
C ALA A 481 34.74 -11.07 -21.23
N ILE A 482 33.45 -10.90 -20.92
CA ILE A 482 32.46 -11.98 -20.87
C ILE A 482 31.98 -12.41 -22.27
N ARG A 483 31.82 -11.46 -23.20
CA ARG A 483 31.20 -11.72 -24.51
C ARG A 483 32.01 -12.69 -25.39
N PRO A 484 33.33 -12.52 -25.63
CA PRO A 484 34.04 -13.37 -26.59
C PRO A 484 34.05 -14.88 -26.22
N PRO A 485 34.31 -15.29 -24.97
CA PRO A 485 34.24 -16.71 -24.58
C PRO A 485 32.82 -17.31 -24.74
N LEU A 486 31.76 -16.53 -24.48
CA LEU A 486 30.38 -16.98 -24.76
C LEU A 486 30.09 -17.13 -26.26
N GLN A 487 30.72 -16.32 -27.14
CA GLN A 487 30.58 -16.49 -28.59
C GLN A 487 31.22 -17.81 -29.04
N GLU A 488 32.39 -18.15 -28.50
CA GLU A 488 33.09 -19.40 -28.79
C GLU A 488 32.29 -20.63 -28.30
N LEU A 489 31.77 -20.60 -27.07
CA LEU A 489 30.89 -21.66 -26.55
C LEU A 489 29.66 -21.87 -27.45
N LEU A 490 28.91 -20.80 -27.75
CA LEU A 490 27.70 -20.90 -28.57
C LEU A 490 28.00 -21.30 -30.02
N ALA A 491 29.14 -20.88 -30.58
CA ALA A 491 29.58 -21.30 -31.91
C ALA A 491 29.94 -22.80 -31.95
N ALA A 492 30.62 -23.33 -30.93
CA ALA A 492 30.92 -24.75 -30.82
C ALA A 492 29.65 -25.61 -30.77
N ILE A 493 28.65 -25.18 -30.00
CA ILE A 493 27.32 -25.81 -29.90
C ILE A 493 26.59 -25.73 -31.25
N ALA A 494 26.52 -24.54 -31.88
CA ALA A 494 25.82 -24.34 -33.14
C ALA A 494 26.41 -25.17 -34.29
N ASN A 495 27.74 -25.29 -34.33
CA ASN A 495 28.47 -26.11 -35.31
C ASN A 495 28.45 -27.62 -35.02
N ARG A 496 27.79 -28.06 -33.93
CA ARG A 496 27.76 -29.45 -33.45
C ARG A 496 29.16 -30.07 -33.33
N ALA A 497 30.12 -29.32 -32.79
CA ALA A 497 31.46 -29.84 -32.60
C ALA A 497 31.44 -31.12 -31.71
N PRO A 498 32.36 -32.08 -31.89
CA PRO A 498 32.43 -33.24 -31.02
C PRO A 498 32.55 -32.81 -29.55
N ARG A 499 31.72 -33.38 -28.67
CA ARG A 499 31.63 -33.00 -27.24
C ARG A 499 31.19 -31.55 -26.95
N ALA A 500 30.55 -30.86 -27.89
CA ALA A 500 30.08 -29.48 -27.65
C ALA A 500 29.04 -29.35 -26.53
N ASN A 501 28.25 -30.38 -26.25
CA ASN A 501 27.32 -30.40 -25.12
C ASN A 501 28.03 -30.57 -23.77
N ASP A 502 29.26 -31.10 -23.78
CA ASP A 502 30.11 -31.36 -22.61
C ASP A 502 31.01 -30.13 -22.31
N LEU A 503 30.92 -29.06 -23.10
CA LEU A 503 31.64 -27.80 -22.85
C LEU A 503 30.95 -26.99 -21.75
N CYS A 504 31.74 -26.62 -20.74
CA CYS A 504 31.38 -25.70 -19.68
C CYS A 504 32.36 -24.52 -19.66
N LEU A 505 31.82 -23.31 -19.67
CA LEU A 505 32.60 -22.08 -19.59
C LEU A 505 32.50 -21.52 -18.17
N THR A 506 33.62 -21.50 -17.44
CA THR A 506 33.71 -21.00 -16.07
C THR A 506 34.26 -19.57 -16.06
N PHE A 507 33.54 -18.66 -15.41
CA PHE A 507 33.95 -17.30 -15.06
C PHE A 507 34.20 -17.25 -13.54
N SER A 508 35.39 -16.84 -13.13
CA SER A 508 35.78 -16.71 -11.71
C SER A 508 36.25 -15.29 -11.43
N VAL A 509 35.87 -14.70 -10.29
CA VAL A 509 36.27 -13.32 -9.97
C VAL A 509 37.64 -13.30 -9.29
N GLN A 510 38.60 -12.56 -9.88
CA GLN A 510 39.95 -12.42 -9.34
C GLN A 510 39.94 -11.89 -7.91
N ASN A 511 40.71 -12.54 -7.03
CA ASN A 511 40.78 -12.25 -5.58
C ASN A 511 39.46 -12.44 -4.81
N HIS A 512 38.44 -13.06 -5.40
CA HIS A 512 37.16 -13.33 -4.76
C HIS A 512 36.72 -14.78 -5.02
N GLY A 513 37.52 -15.75 -4.55
CA GLY A 513 37.39 -17.19 -4.86
C GLY A 513 36.09 -17.91 -4.43
N SER A 514 35.09 -17.19 -3.93
CA SER A 514 33.72 -17.66 -3.71
C SER A 514 32.70 -17.11 -4.72
N ALA A 515 33.14 -16.34 -5.72
CA ALA A 515 32.29 -15.80 -6.79
C ALA A 515 32.69 -16.40 -8.14
N TRP A 516 31.82 -17.28 -8.65
CA TRP A 516 31.99 -17.95 -9.94
C TRP A 516 30.65 -18.21 -10.62
N VAL A 517 30.66 -18.29 -11.94
CA VAL A 517 29.53 -18.66 -12.81
C VAL A 517 30.03 -19.62 -13.88
N GLN A 518 29.26 -20.67 -14.15
CA GLN A 518 29.48 -21.70 -15.14
C GLN A 518 28.33 -21.69 -16.14
N VAL A 519 28.63 -21.68 -17.43
CA VAL A 519 27.64 -21.66 -18.52
C VAL A 519 27.85 -22.87 -19.41
N THR A 520 26.79 -23.67 -19.62
CA THR A 520 26.73 -24.77 -20.59
C THR A 520 25.81 -24.39 -21.75
N HIS A 521 25.50 -25.34 -22.63
CA HIS A 521 24.57 -25.13 -23.75
C HIS A 521 23.11 -24.85 -23.33
N ASP A 522 22.73 -25.27 -22.12
CA ASP A 522 21.37 -25.28 -21.61
C ASP A 522 21.23 -24.89 -20.12
N THR A 523 22.33 -24.68 -19.39
CA THR A 523 22.33 -24.30 -17.98
C THR A 523 23.29 -23.16 -17.63
N VAL A 524 22.94 -22.40 -16.60
CA VAL A 524 23.85 -21.51 -15.88
C VAL A 524 23.91 -21.95 -14.42
N ASN A 525 25.07 -22.46 -13.99
CA ASN A 525 25.37 -22.85 -12.62
C ASN A 525 26.23 -21.77 -11.96
N PHE A 526 26.00 -21.40 -10.70
CA PHE A 526 26.75 -20.29 -10.08
C PHE A 526 26.84 -20.39 -8.57
N ALA A 527 27.92 -19.83 -8.02
CA ALA A 527 28.07 -19.63 -6.58
C ALA A 527 26.92 -18.76 -6.05
N PHE A 528 26.27 -19.20 -4.97
CA PHE A 528 25.11 -18.51 -4.42
C PHE A 528 25.10 -18.55 -2.89
N PRO A 529 25.78 -17.58 -2.23
CA PRO A 529 25.94 -17.54 -0.77
C PRO A 529 24.65 -17.15 -0.01
N HIS A 530 23.52 -16.98 -0.70
CA HIS A 530 22.25 -16.57 -0.10
C HIS A 530 21.35 -17.77 0.17
N SER A 531 20.58 -17.71 1.26
CA SER A 531 19.61 -18.76 1.61
C SER A 531 18.21 -18.56 0.99
N SER A 532 17.97 -17.44 0.30
CA SER A 532 16.66 -17.16 -0.30
C SER A 532 16.53 -17.75 -1.71
N PRO A 533 15.33 -18.20 -2.15
CA PRO A 533 15.15 -18.86 -3.45
C PRO A 533 15.78 -18.07 -4.63
N PRO A 534 16.67 -18.67 -5.45
CA PRO A 534 17.49 -17.95 -6.43
C PRO A 534 16.69 -17.06 -7.37
N LEU A 535 15.68 -17.58 -8.06
CA LEU A 535 14.81 -16.80 -8.96
C LEU A 535 14.20 -15.56 -8.25
N SER A 536 13.70 -15.73 -7.03
CA SER A 536 13.15 -14.63 -6.23
C SER A 536 14.21 -13.62 -5.77
N PHE A 537 15.45 -14.06 -5.56
CA PHE A 537 16.58 -13.17 -5.30
C PHE A 537 16.90 -12.35 -6.56
N LEU A 538 17.17 -13.02 -7.68
CA LEU A 538 17.54 -12.41 -8.96
C LEU A 538 16.53 -11.36 -9.40
N ARG A 539 15.22 -11.64 -9.31
CA ARG A 539 14.15 -10.66 -9.65
C ARG A 539 14.04 -9.48 -8.69
N ARG A 540 14.39 -9.64 -7.40
CA ARG A 540 14.47 -8.50 -6.45
C ARG A 540 15.69 -7.62 -6.69
N HIS A 541 16.77 -8.20 -7.21
CA HIS A 541 18.04 -7.53 -7.50
C HIS A 541 18.17 -7.10 -8.98
N PHE A 542 17.06 -7.15 -9.74
CA PHE A 542 16.96 -6.69 -11.14
C PHE A 542 17.89 -7.42 -12.13
N VAL A 543 18.27 -8.66 -11.83
CA VAL A 543 18.94 -9.53 -12.81
C VAL A 543 17.92 -9.94 -13.88
N PRO A 544 18.24 -9.81 -15.18
CA PRO A 544 17.33 -10.14 -16.28
C PRO A 544 16.94 -11.63 -16.26
N SER A 545 15.93 -11.98 -17.05
CA SER A 545 15.52 -13.39 -17.22
C SER A 545 16.11 -13.94 -18.51
N LEU A 546 16.67 -15.15 -18.48
CA LEU A 546 17.01 -15.88 -19.71
C LEU A 546 15.75 -16.51 -20.33
N PRO A 547 15.70 -16.71 -21.67
CA PRO A 547 14.60 -17.44 -22.29
C PRO A 547 14.62 -18.90 -21.82
N GLY A 548 13.47 -19.43 -21.42
CA GLY A 548 13.38 -20.78 -20.84
C GLY A 548 13.98 -20.93 -19.44
N GLU A 549 14.16 -19.83 -18.70
CA GLU A 549 14.71 -19.86 -17.34
C GLU A 549 13.79 -20.59 -16.35
N GLY A 550 14.35 -21.58 -15.67
CA GLY A 550 13.73 -22.34 -14.60
C GLY A 550 14.81 -22.85 -13.63
N LEU A 551 14.44 -23.04 -12.36
CA LEU A 551 15.38 -23.53 -11.34
C LEU A 551 15.52 -25.05 -11.46
N LEU A 552 16.73 -25.52 -11.80
CA LEU A 552 17.05 -26.94 -11.94
C LEU A 552 17.59 -27.52 -10.62
N ALA A 553 18.53 -26.80 -9.99
CA ALA A 553 19.12 -27.19 -8.71
C ALA A 553 19.41 -25.94 -7.85
N PHE A 554 19.43 -26.11 -6.54
CA PHE A 554 19.73 -25.05 -5.57
C PHE A 554 20.20 -25.67 -4.26
N GLU A 555 21.39 -25.30 -3.81
CA GLU A 555 21.88 -25.58 -2.47
C GLU A 555 22.12 -24.26 -1.71
N SER A 556 21.34 -24.06 -0.65
CA SER A 556 21.30 -22.84 0.16
C SER A 556 22.68 -22.46 0.70
N GLY A 557 23.17 -21.28 0.32
CA GLY A 557 24.49 -20.81 0.73
C GLY A 557 25.67 -21.39 -0.06
N GLN A 558 25.44 -22.22 -1.08
CA GLN A 558 26.50 -22.80 -1.92
C GLN A 558 26.35 -22.42 -3.39
N TYR A 559 25.31 -22.92 -4.08
CA TYR A 559 25.15 -22.74 -5.52
C TYR A 559 23.69 -22.78 -5.98
N ALA A 560 23.44 -22.29 -7.19
CA ALA A 560 22.18 -22.49 -7.89
C ALA A 560 22.42 -22.77 -9.38
N THR A 561 21.57 -23.60 -9.97
CA THR A 561 21.62 -23.98 -11.38
C THR A 561 20.28 -23.65 -12.04
N LEU A 562 20.32 -22.83 -13.09
CA LEU A 562 19.17 -22.42 -13.88
C LEU A 562 19.23 -23.04 -15.27
N SER A 563 18.10 -23.42 -15.84
CA SER A 563 18.01 -23.70 -17.28
C SER A 563 18.06 -22.41 -18.10
N HIS A 564 18.45 -22.51 -19.36
CA HIS A 564 18.16 -21.52 -20.40
C HIS A 564 17.99 -22.22 -21.75
N ARG A 565 17.41 -21.52 -22.72
CA ARG A 565 17.17 -22.04 -24.09
C ARG A 565 17.30 -20.92 -25.10
N SER A 566 17.95 -21.19 -26.23
CA SER A 566 18.04 -20.27 -27.38
C SER A 566 18.54 -18.86 -27.03
N SER A 567 19.33 -18.72 -25.96
CA SER A 567 19.86 -17.44 -25.48
C SER A 567 20.97 -16.96 -26.41
N SER A 568 20.91 -15.69 -26.81
CA SER A 568 22.01 -15.05 -27.53
C SER A 568 23.20 -14.81 -26.60
N THR A 569 24.39 -14.62 -27.20
CA THR A 569 25.60 -14.21 -26.48
C THR A 569 25.36 -12.97 -25.62
N GLU A 570 24.62 -11.98 -26.14
CA GLU A 570 24.40 -10.71 -25.43
C GLU A 570 23.52 -10.90 -24.19
N GLU A 571 22.45 -11.70 -24.31
CA GLU A 571 21.58 -12.03 -23.19
C GLU A 571 22.34 -12.79 -22.09
N LEU A 572 23.17 -13.78 -22.47
CA LEU A 572 24.02 -14.50 -21.51
C LEU A 572 25.09 -13.58 -20.91
N ALA A 573 25.73 -12.71 -21.68
CA ALA A 573 26.78 -11.82 -21.17
C ALA A 573 26.23 -10.81 -20.14
N VAL A 574 25.10 -10.17 -20.46
CA VAL A 574 24.41 -9.25 -19.55
C VAL A 574 23.84 -9.99 -18.34
N PHE A 575 23.38 -11.24 -18.51
CA PHE A 575 22.95 -12.07 -17.40
C PHE A 575 24.10 -12.41 -16.45
N VAL A 576 25.24 -12.91 -16.95
CA VAL A 576 26.42 -13.29 -16.14
C VAL A 576 26.99 -12.10 -15.38
N ASP A 577 27.13 -10.92 -16.02
CA ASP A 577 27.57 -9.68 -15.37
C ASP A 577 26.63 -9.29 -14.22
N ARG A 578 25.32 -9.23 -14.49
CA ARG A 578 24.31 -8.86 -13.48
C ARG A 578 24.15 -9.89 -12.39
N LEU A 579 24.35 -11.16 -12.69
CA LEU A 579 24.33 -12.25 -11.73
C LEU A 579 25.48 -12.08 -10.73
N LEU A 580 26.71 -11.91 -11.22
CA LEU A 580 27.90 -11.71 -10.38
C LEU A 580 27.78 -10.47 -9.48
N ASP A 581 27.44 -9.32 -10.08
CA ASP A 581 27.19 -8.04 -9.39
C ASP A 581 26.13 -8.20 -8.27
N ALA A 582 24.94 -8.72 -8.62
CA ALA A 582 23.82 -8.86 -7.69
C ALA A 582 24.04 -9.88 -6.58
N VAL A 583 24.76 -10.98 -6.85
CA VAL A 583 24.95 -12.09 -5.91
C VAL A 583 26.12 -11.84 -4.96
N HIS A 584 27.17 -11.15 -5.40
CA HIS A 584 28.40 -10.98 -4.61
C HIS A 584 28.74 -9.53 -4.20
N ASP A 585 27.93 -8.52 -4.58
CA ASP A 585 28.14 -7.09 -4.23
C ASP A 585 29.52 -6.58 -4.66
N LEU A 586 29.91 -6.92 -5.89
CA LEU A 586 31.27 -6.74 -6.42
C LEU A 586 31.64 -5.25 -6.62
N PRO A 587 32.95 -4.92 -6.63
CA PRO A 587 33.39 -3.60 -7.05
C PRO A 587 33.11 -3.35 -8.56
N PRO A 588 32.88 -2.10 -9.00
CA PRO A 588 32.44 -1.80 -10.37
C PRO A 588 33.46 -2.13 -11.48
N ASP A 589 34.67 -2.52 -11.09
CA ASP A 589 35.87 -2.80 -11.88
C ASP A 589 36.44 -4.19 -11.58
N TYR A 590 35.60 -5.12 -11.11
CA TYR A 590 36.00 -6.51 -10.87
C TYR A 590 36.55 -7.18 -12.14
N ARG A 591 37.57 -8.02 -11.97
CA ARG A 591 38.23 -8.76 -13.07
C ARG A 591 37.82 -10.23 -13.04
N LEU A 592 37.83 -10.84 -14.22
CA LEU A 592 37.44 -12.23 -14.43
C LEU A 592 38.62 -13.04 -14.95
N ASP A 593 38.81 -14.21 -14.35
CA ASP A 593 39.50 -15.34 -14.96
C ASP A 593 38.46 -16.19 -15.70
N VAL A 594 38.84 -16.75 -16.85
CA VAL A 594 37.94 -17.49 -17.73
C VAL A 594 38.59 -18.82 -18.12
N GLU A 595 37.88 -19.92 -17.89
CA GLU A 595 38.36 -21.28 -18.15
C GLU A 595 37.32 -22.08 -18.93
N PHE A 596 37.74 -22.74 -20.00
CA PHE A 596 36.95 -23.77 -20.69
C PHE A 596 37.26 -25.14 -20.06
N VAL A 597 36.21 -25.81 -19.60
CA VAL A 597 36.27 -27.13 -18.96
C VAL A 597 35.39 -28.09 -19.75
N HIS A 598 35.87 -29.32 -19.96
CA HIS A 598 35.03 -30.43 -20.41
C HIS A 598 34.47 -31.15 -19.18
N LEU A 599 33.14 -31.28 -19.09
CA LEU A 599 32.40 -31.99 -18.05
C LEU A 599 32.43 -33.51 -18.25
#